data_AF-A0A2I1GAQ6-F1
#
_entry.id   AF-A0A2I1GAQ6-F1
#
_cell.length_a   1.000
_cell.length_b   1.000
_cell.length_c   1.000
_cell.angle_alpha   90.00
_cell.angle_beta   90.00
_cell.angle_gamma   90.00
#
_symmetry.space_group_name_H-M   'P 1'
#
loop_
_entity.id
_entity.type
_entity.pdbx_description
1 polymer ?
#
loop_
_entity_poly.entity_id
_entity_poly.type
_entity_poly.pdbx_seq_one_letter_code
_entity_poly.pdbx_strand_id
1 'polypeptide(L)'
;MEYAESLKHIINTLNLIKVKAHSGNPLNDAADTLAKDGRLSTDYLQFNIQHIKTQTCHLKFNDTTIIDRNIRKSIKRIINFQYFERHLAHQNLQKVKHYALNNIIDWEYSQLWFKYNSFSKPTSEQYSKHISWRIK
;
A
#
# COMPACT_ATOMS: atom_id res chain seq x y z
N MET A 1 -6.17 -9.57 23.96
CA MET A 1 -6.49 -10.98 24.25
C MET A 1 -7.93 -11.31 23.88
N GLU A 2 -8.91 -10.48 24.25
CA GLU A 2 -10.35 -10.61 23.92
C GLU A 2 -10.70 -10.90 22.44
N TYR A 3 -10.03 -10.26 21.48
CA TYR A 3 -10.34 -10.42 20.05
C TYR A 3 -10.05 -11.82 19.50
N ALA A 4 -9.03 -12.50 20.06
CA ALA A 4 -8.67 -13.85 19.63
C ALA A 4 -9.68 -14.87 20.18
N GLU A 5 -10.24 -14.62 21.37
CA GLU A 5 -11.23 -15.48 22.00
C GLU A 5 -12.60 -15.35 21.32
N SER A 6 -13.01 -14.15 20.90
CA SER A 6 -14.27 -13.94 20.18
C SER A 6 -14.26 -14.59 18.79
N LEU A 7 -13.17 -14.46 18.03
CA LEU A 7 -13.01 -15.16 16.74
C LEU A 7 -13.01 -16.68 16.92
N LYS A 8 -12.32 -17.18 17.94
CA LYS A 8 -12.29 -18.61 18.26
C LYS A 8 -13.68 -19.12 18.65
N HIS A 9 -14.46 -18.35 19.38
CA HIS A 9 -15.84 -18.68 19.73
C HIS A 9 -16.76 -18.72 18.51
N ILE A 10 -16.66 -17.74 17.60
CA ILE A 10 -17.44 -17.70 16.35
C ILE A 10 -17.10 -18.90 15.45
N ILE A 11 -15.81 -19.20 15.29
CA ILE A 11 -15.36 -20.36 14.50
C ILE A 11 -15.88 -21.67 15.10
N ASN A 12 -15.91 -21.78 16.43
CA ASN A 12 -16.38 -22.99 17.12
C ASN A 12 -17.91 -23.15 17.10
N THR A 13 -18.67 -22.08 16.88
CA THR A 13 -20.15 -22.09 16.89
C THR A 13 -20.76 -22.15 15.50
N LEU A 14 -20.01 -21.77 14.46
CA LEU A 14 -20.47 -21.82 13.07
C LEU A 14 -20.06 -23.14 12.39
N ASN A 15 -21.03 -23.81 11.77
CA ASN A 15 -20.74 -24.92 10.86
C ASN A 15 -20.46 -24.37 9.45
N LEU A 16 -19.20 -24.43 9.02
CA LEU A 16 -18.77 -23.94 7.71
C LEU A 16 -18.84 -25.08 6.67
N ILE A 17 -19.71 -24.92 5.67
CA ILE A 17 -19.88 -25.90 4.60
C ILE A 17 -19.18 -25.38 3.34
N LYS A 18 -18.22 -26.16 2.84
CA LYS A 18 -17.57 -25.88 1.55
C LYS A 18 -18.49 -26.30 0.41
N VAL A 19 -18.95 -25.33 -0.38
CA VAL A 19 -19.79 -25.57 -1.56
C VAL A 19 -18.92 -25.55 -2.83
N LYS A 20 -19.16 -26.48 -3.76
CA LYS A 20 -18.48 -26.48 -5.05
C LYS A 20 -19.01 -25.34 -5.91
N ALA A 21 -18.12 -24.62 -6.58
CA ALA A 21 -18.51 -23.60 -7.55
C ALA A 21 -19.44 -24.19 -8.62
N HIS A 22 -20.48 -23.44 -8.99
CA HIS A 22 -21.43 -23.81 -10.06
C HIS A 22 -22.18 -25.12 -9.74
N SER A 23 -22.38 -25.42 -8.46
CA SER A 23 -23.22 -26.53 -7.99
C SER A 23 -24.72 -26.26 -8.15
N GLY A 24 -25.10 -25.10 -8.67
CA GLY A 24 -26.49 -24.66 -8.80
C GLY A 24 -27.11 -24.24 -7.47
N ASN A 25 -26.30 -23.89 -6.46
CA ASN A 25 -26.81 -23.36 -5.20
C ASN A 25 -27.14 -21.87 -5.38
N PRO A 26 -28.43 -21.48 -5.34
CA PRO A 26 -28.83 -20.11 -5.68
C PRO A 26 -28.22 -19.04 -4.78
N LEU A 27 -28.01 -19.35 -3.48
CA LEU A 27 -27.43 -18.40 -2.52
C LEU A 27 -25.93 -18.20 -2.75
N ASN A 28 -25.21 -19.28 -3.08
CA ASN A 28 -23.80 -19.19 -3.43
C ASN A 28 -23.59 -18.42 -4.74
N ASP A 29 -24.42 -18.67 -5.74
CA ASP A 29 -24.33 -18.01 -7.04
C ASP A 29 -24.73 -16.53 -6.95
N ALA A 30 -25.72 -16.19 -6.11
CA ALA A 30 -26.05 -14.81 -5.77
C ALA A 30 -24.88 -14.11 -5.05
N ALA A 31 -24.22 -14.77 -4.10
CA ALA A 31 -23.07 -14.22 -3.40
C ALA A 31 -21.87 -13.98 -4.34
N ASP A 32 -21.61 -14.90 -5.29
CA ASP A 32 -20.57 -14.72 -6.31
C ASP A 32 -20.86 -13.54 -7.25
N THR A 33 -22.14 -13.37 -7.62
CA THR A 33 -22.59 -12.23 -8.44
C THR A 33 -22.36 -10.92 -7.69
N LEU A 34 -22.80 -10.82 -6.43
CA LEU A 34 -22.58 -9.63 -5.60
C LEU A 34 -21.09 -9.33 -5.39
N ALA A 35 -20.25 -10.35 -5.25
CA ALA A 35 -18.80 -10.17 -5.15
C ALA A 35 -18.18 -9.61 -6.44
N LYS A 36 -18.65 -10.06 -7.61
CA LYS A 36 -18.24 -9.53 -8.91
C LYS A 36 -18.67 -8.08 -9.09
N ASP A 37 -19.90 -7.76 -8.72
CA ASP A 37 -20.43 -6.39 -8.80
C ASP A 37 -19.66 -5.46 -7.85
N GLY A 38 -19.43 -5.91 -6.61
CA GLY A 38 -18.62 -5.17 -5.64
C GLY A 38 -17.17 -4.93 -6.11
N ARG A 39 -16.56 -5.89 -6.82
CA ARG A 39 -15.22 -5.72 -7.43
C ARG A 39 -15.21 -4.65 -8.52
N LEU A 40 -16.29 -4.51 -9.27
CA LEU A 40 -16.42 -3.55 -10.37
C LEU A 40 -16.95 -2.19 -9.90
N SER A 41 -17.40 -2.09 -8.64
CA SER A 41 -17.91 -0.85 -8.07
C SER A 41 -16.84 0.23 -8.02
N THR A 42 -17.24 1.45 -8.37
CA THR A 42 -16.44 2.67 -8.17
C THR A 42 -16.62 3.27 -6.78
N ASP A 43 -17.63 2.81 -6.05
CA ASP A 43 -17.95 3.30 -4.71
C ASP A 43 -17.03 2.66 -3.68
N TYR A 44 -16.49 3.49 -2.79
CA TYR A 44 -15.67 3.01 -1.69
C TYR A 44 -16.53 2.49 -0.54
N LEU A 45 -16.09 1.42 0.10
CA LEU A 45 -16.72 0.90 1.31
C LEU A 45 -16.63 1.97 2.42
N GLN A 46 -17.78 2.50 2.84
CA GLN A 46 -17.86 3.48 3.91
C GLN A 46 -18.30 2.82 5.22
N PHE A 47 -17.39 2.77 6.19
CA PHE A 47 -17.71 2.27 7.52
C PHE A 47 -18.45 3.31 8.35
N ASN A 48 -19.56 2.92 8.97
CA ASN A 48 -20.19 3.75 10.00
C ASN A 48 -19.40 3.65 11.31
N ILE A 49 -18.47 4.58 11.48
CA ILE A 49 -17.59 4.65 12.66
C ILE A 49 -18.30 5.00 13.96
N GLN A 50 -19.49 5.60 13.90
CA GLN A 50 -20.22 6.05 15.11
C GLN A 50 -20.56 4.90 16.05
N HIS A 51 -20.56 3.66 15.56
CA HIS A 51 -20.88 2.48 16.35
C HIS A 51 -19.66 1.68 16.83
N ILE A 52 -18.43 2.12 16.51
CA ILE A 52 -17.19 1.44 16.95
C ILE A 52 -16.76 1.98 18.31
N LYS A 53 -17.38 1.45 19.38
CA LYS A 53 -17.16 1.90 20.76
C LYS A 53 -15.70 1.85 21.23
N THR A 54 -14.89 0.98 20.65
CA THR A 54 -13.48 0.77 21.02
C THR A 54 -12.53 1.78 20.37
N GLN A 55 -12.99 2.55 19.38
CA GLN A 55 -12.16 3.50 18.66
C GLN A 55 -12.51 4.92 19.08
N THR A 56 -11.62 5.57 19.84
CA THR A 56 -11.84 6.91 20.39
C THR A 56 -11.59 8.03 19.38
N CYS A 57 -10.82 7.77 18.32
CA CYS A 57 -10.57 8.75 17.26
C CYS A 57 -10.38 8.10 15.89
N HIS A 58 -10.68 8.88 14.86
CA HIS A 58 -10.50 8.52 13.47
C HIS A 58 -9.84 9.68 12.74
N LEU A 59 -8.93 9.37 11.82
CA LEU A 59 -8.40 10.36 10.88
C LEU A 59 -9.22 10.33 9.60
N LYS A 60 -9.50 11.52 9.08
CA LYS A 60 -10.07 11.70 7.76
C LYS A 60 -9.02 12.27 6.82
N PHE A 61 -8.94 11.70 5.64
CA PHE A 61 -8.21 12.25 4.50
C PHE A 61 -9.19 13.13 3.69
N ASN A 62 -8.79 14.37 3.41
CA ASN A 62 -9.60 15.37 2.71
C ASN A 62 -11.01 15.55 3.28
N ASP A 63 -11.19 15.39 4.59
CA ASP A 63 -12.48 15.48 5.31
C ASP A 63 -13.58 14.49 4.88
N THR A 64 -13.36 13.69 3.84
CA THR A 64 -14.32 12.74 3.27
C THR A 64 -14.02 11.30 3.63
N THR A 65 -12.74 10.89 3.60
CA THR A 65 -12.36 9.47 3.62
C THR A 65 -11.74 9.09 4.94
N ILE A 66 -12.35 8.16 5.67
CA ILE A 66 -11.80 7.67 6.93
C ILE A 66 -10.61 6.76 6.66
N ILE A 67 -9.50 6.99 7.36
CA ILE A 67 -8.32 6.14 7.32
C ILE A 67 -8.53 4.97 8.29
N ASP A 68 -8.85 3.81 7.75
CA ASP A 68 -9.06 2.54 8.48
C ASP A 68 -7.76 1.75 8.71
N ARG A 69 -6.64 2.20 8.11
CA ARG A 69 -5.32 1.59 8.26
C ARG A 69 -4.61 2.07 9.51
N ASN A 70 -3.51 1.40 9.85
CA ASN A 70 -2.62 1.80 10.94
C ASN A 70 -2.25 3.29 10.83
N ILE A 71 -2.82 4.11 11.73
CA ILE A 71 -2.73 5.56 11.73
C ILE A 71 -1.27 6.05 11.65
N ARG A 72 -0.38 5.48 12.47
CA ARG A 72 1.04 5.86 12.51
C ARG A 72 1.71 5.65 11.15
N LYS A 73 1.50 4.51 10.50
CA LYS A 73 2.07 4.21 9.19
C LYS A 73 1.50 5.13 8.12
N SER A 74 0.20 5.41 8.16
CA SER A 74 -0.47 6.34 7.23
C SER A 74 0.07 7.76 7.36
N ILE A 75 0.14 8.31 8.58
CA ILE A 75 0.69 9.64 8.84
C ILE A 75 2.15 9.73 8.40
N LYS A 76 2.96 8.73 8.74
CA LYS A 76 4.38 8.71 8.32
C LYS A 76 4.52 8.79 6.79
N ARG A 77 3.67 8.10 6.04
CA ARG A 77 3.68 8.15 4.57
C ARG A 77 3.33 9.54 4.04
N ILE A 78 2.31 10.19 4.62
CA ILE A 78 1.91 11.55 4.24
C ILE A 78 3.05 12.55 4.52
N ILE A 79 3.63 12.50 5.71
CA ILE A 79 4.76 13.37 6.09
C ILE A 79 5.95 13.15 5.16
N ASN A 80 6.31 11.90 4.88
CA ASN A 80 7.40 11.58 3.96
C ASN A 80 7.16 12.17 2.56
N PHE A 81 5.92 12.13 2.07
CA PHE A 81 5.57 12.74 0.79
C PHE A 81 5.77 14.25 0.81
N GLN A 82 5.35 14.94 1.88
CA GLN A 82 5.58 16.38 2.04
C GLN A 82 7.08 16.74 2.09
N TYR A 83 7.89 15.94 2.80
CA TYR A 83 9.34 16.13 2.81
C TYR A 83 9.96 15.91 1.44
N PHE A 84 9.51 14.89 0.72
CA PHE A 84 9.97 14.61 -0.63
C PHE A 84 9.63 15.74 -1.60
N GLU A 85 8.40 16.25 -1.58
CA GLU A 85 7.98 17.41 -2.39
C GLU A 85 8.82 18.65 -2.08
N ARG A 86 9.07 18.93 -0.80
CA ARG A 86 9.95 20.04 -0.38
C ARG A 86 11.38 19.85 -0.87
N HIS A 87 11.89 18.63 -0.80
CA HIS A 87 13.22 18.31 -1.31
C HIS A 87 13.30 18.54 -2.83
N LEU A 88 12.32 18.03 -3.60
CA LEU A 88 12.23 18.23 -5.04
C LEU A 88 12.03 19.69 -5.46
N ALA A 89 11.48 20.54 -4.60
CA ALA A 89 11.32 21.96 -4.87
C ALA A 89 12.65 22.75 -4.87
N HIS A 90 13.74 22.14 -4.40
CA HIS A 90 15.06 22.77 -4.38
C HIS A 90 15.52 23.12 -5.82
N GLN A 91 16.10 24.31 -6.00
CA GLN A 91 16.51 24.83 -7.32
C GLN A 91 17.41 23.86 -8.11
N ASN A 92 18.36 23.20 -7.44
CA ASN A 92 19.27 22.25 -8.07
C ASN A 92 18.56 20.99 -8.61
N LEU A 93 17.35 20.69 -8.13
CA LEU A 93 16.55 19.54 -8.54
C LEU A 93 15.43 19.89 -9.53
N GLN A 94 15.31 21.15 -9.94
CA GLN A 94 14.24 21.60 -10.83
C GLN A 94 14.23 20.85 -12.16
N LYS A 95 15.40 20.57 -12.75
CA LYS A 95 15.51 19.76 -13.97
C LYS A 95 15.01 18.33 -13.75
N VAL A 96 15.40 17.70 -12.63
CA VAL A 96 14.96 16.34 -12.29
C VAL A 96 13.45 16.31 -12.07
N LYS A 97 12.91 17.27 -11.31
CA LYS A 97 11.46 17.42 -11.10
C LYS A 97 10.71 17.60 -12.43
N HIS A 98 11.20 18.46 -13.31
CA HIS A 98 10.60 18.69 -14.61
C HIS A 98 10.60 17.41 -15.47
N TYR A 99 11.73 16.72 -15.57
CA TYR A 99 11.79 15.47 -16.35
C TYR A 99 10.96 14.34 -15.74
N ALA A 100 10.88 14.27 -14.41
CA ALA A 100 10.03 13.32 -13.70
C ALA A 100 8.54 13.54 -14.01
N LEU A 101 8.07 14.79 -13.91
CA LEU A 101 6.65 15.13 -14.11
C LEU A 101 6.21 15.02 -15.58
N ASN A 102 7.12 15.23 -16.51
CA ASN A 102 6.85 15.07 -17.94
C ASN A 102 7.05 13.63 -18.46
N ASN A 103 7.26 12.66 -17.56
CA ASN A 103 7.52 11.25 -17.90
C ASN A 103 8.67 11.06 -18.91
N ILE A 104 9.69 11.93 -18.86
CA ILE A 104 10.87 11.86 -19.73
C ILE A 104 11.87 10.83 -19.18
N ILE A 105 11.88 10.64 -17.86
CA ILE A 105 12.76 9.67 -17.21
C ILE A 105 12.11 8.29 -17.25
N ASP A 106 12.79 7.34 -17.88
CA ASP A 106 12.48 5.94 -17.72
C ASP A 106 13.02 5.45 -16.36
N TRP A 107 12.13 5.39 -15.37
CA TRP A 107 12.49 5.00 -14.01
C TRP A 107 12.89 3.53 -13.89
N GLU A 108 12.34 2.66 -14.73
CA GLU A 108 12.63 1.23 -14.72
C GLU A 108 14.08 0.99 -15.16
N TYR A 109 14.46 1.54 -16.32
CA TYR A 109 15.84 1.46 -16.80
C TYR A 109 16.82 2.26 -15.93
N SER A 110 16.41 3.43 -15.42
CA SER A 110 17.26 4.20 -14.49
C SER A 110 17.59 3.39 -13.23
N GLN A 111 16.64 2.62 -12.71
CA GLN A 111 16.88 1.76 -11.55
C GLN A 111 17.85 0.61 -11.87
N LEU A 112 17.75 0.02 -13.07
CA LEU A 112 18.71 -0.98 -13.54
C LEU A 112 20.11 -0.38 -13.64
N TRP A 113 20.23 0.82 -14.21
CA TRP A 113 21.50 1.54 -14.31
C TRP A 113 22.13 1.84 -12.96
N PHE A 114 21.35 2.32 -11.98
CA PHE A 114 21.88 2.61 -10.64
C PHE A 114 22.36 1.36 -9.88
N LYS A 115 21.86 0.18 -10.26
CA LYS A 115 22.26 -1.12 -9.72
C LYS A 115 23.35 -1.81 -10.53
N TYR A 116 23.69 -1.29 -11.71
CA TYR A 116 24.69 -1.88 -12.59
C TYR A 116 26.06 -1.86 -11.89
N ASN A 117 26.68 -3.03 -11.82
CA ASN A 117 28.04 -3.21 -11.33
C ASN A 117 28.93 -3.59 -12.52
N SER A 118 29.81 -2.69 -12.93
CA SER A 118 30.79 -2.95 -14.00
C SER A 118 31.92 -3.90 -13.59
N PHE A 119 31.99 -4.26 -12.30
CA PHE A 119 33.02 -5.15 -11.78
C PHE A 119 32.49 -6.58 -11.67
N SER A 120 33.36 -7.53 -12.02
CA SER A 120 33.02 -8.95 -12.11
C SER A 120 32.60 -9.62 -10.79
N LYS A 121 32.88 -8.99 -9.64
CA LYS A 121 32.55 -9.53 -8.31
C LYS A 121 31.86 -8.49 -7.43
N PRO A 122 30.75 -8.85 -6.76
CA PRO A 122 30.01 -7.95 -5.86
C PRO A 122 30.81 -7.56 -4.60
N THR A 123 31.85 -8.31 -4.23
CA THR A 123 32.76 -8.06 -3.10
C THR A 123 34.19 -7.75 -3.53
N SER A 124 34.35 -7.13 -4.70
CA SER A 124 35.64 -6.67 -5.19
C SER A 124 36.15 -5.49 -4.37
N GLU A 125 37.42 -5.50 -3.97
CA GLU A 125 38.07 -4.36 -3.30
C GLU A 125 38.03 -3.09 -4.18
N GLN A 126 38.12 -3.26 -5.51
CA GLN A 126 37.97 -2.17 -6.48
C GLN A 126 36.54 -1.63 -6.50
N TYR A 127 35.53 -2.51 -6.42
CA TYR A 127 34.13 -2.09 -6.30
C TYR A 127 33.87 -1.34 -5.00
N SER A 128 34.39 -1.82 -3.87
CA SER A 128 34.30 -1.14 -2.57
C SER A 128 34.91 0.26 -2.59
N LYS A 129 36.09 0.44 -3.21
CA LYS A 129 36.72 1.76 -3.43
C LYS A 129 35.94 2.63 -4.41
N HIS A 130 35.30 2.04 -5.41
CA HIS A 130 34.48 2.77 -6.37
C HIS A 130 33.19 3.32 -5.72
N ILE A 131 32.52 2.52 -4.89
CA ILE A 131 31.28 2.94 -4.22
C ILE A 131 31.50 3.78 -2.96
N SER A 132 32.70 3.79 -2.37
CA SER A 132 32.98 4.55 -1.13
C SER A 132 32.82 6.06 -1.29
N TRP A 133 32.88 6.57 -2.52
CA TRP A 133 32.66 7.99 -2.84
C TRP A 133 31.18 8.36 -2.96
N ARG A 134 30.26 7.39 -2.97
CA ARG A 134 28.82 7.68 -2.92
C ARG A 134 28.48 8.15 -1.51
N ILE A 135 27.97 9.38 -1.40
CA ILE A 135 27.49 9.94 -0.13
C ILE A 135 26.42 8.99 0.43
N LYS A 136 26.60 8.55 1.69
CA LYS A 136 25.67 7.67 2.41
C LYS A 136 24.48 8.43 2.98
#